data_AF-A0A5Q0H3L8-F1
#
_entry.id   AF-A0A5Q0H3L8-F1
#
_cell.length_a   1.000
_cell.length_b   1.000
_cell.length_c   1.000
_cell.angle_alpha   90.00
_cell.angle_beta   90.00
_cell.angle_gamma   90.00
#
_symmetry.space_group_name_H-M   'P 1'
#
loop_
_entity.id
_entity.type
_entity.pdbx_description
1 polymer ?
#
loop_
_entity_poly.entity_id
_entity_poly.type
_entity_poly.pdbx_seq_one_letter_code
_entity_poly.pdbx_strand_id
1 'polypeptide(L)'
;MSHTPQSARIAPPEIVASIAAVVDYNWDAEQADHQEQSPQDRPGHVFDALTAIRGWLDAVDDLTQLHETASTDADRHRYTLTRFYRRGEHTFRVRIERDSYKMQSFAVAEVLDADRKWSNVVGNDSSNWYDSTSPWGERGTGGHEPGFTTLRRLSDALAREAAVIVPA
;
A
#
# COMPACT_ATOMS: atom_id res chain seq x y z
N MET A 1 6.66 -23.22 0.30
CA MET A 1 7.31 -22.12 1.03
C MET A 1 6.22 -21.09 1.32
N SER A 2 5.83 -20.94 2.57
CA SER A 2 4.77 -20.01 2.97
C SER A 2 5.37 -18.61 3.02
N HIS A 3 5.06 -17.76 2.04
CA HIS A 3 5.34 -16.34 2.13
C HIS A 3 4.47 -15.76 3.25
N THR A 4 5.10 -15.38 4.37
CA THR A 4 4.44 -14.54 5.36
C THR A 4 4.06 -13.24 4.66
N PRO A 5 2.77 -12.86 4.57
CA PRO A 5 2.38 -11.61 3.94
C PRO A 5 3.04 -10.45 4.69
N GLN A 6 3.85 -9.69 3.98
CA GLN A 6 4.48 -8.48 4.49
C GLN A 6 3.37 -7.43 4.69
N SER A 7 3.32 -6.85 5.89
CA SER A 7 2.27 -5.89 6.27
C SER A 7 2.47 -4.56 5.55
N ALA A 8 1.52 -4.18 4.69
CA ALA A 8 1.38 -2.83 4.17
C ALA A 8 1.17 -1.83 5.31
N ARG A 9 2.20 -1.09 5.72
CA ARG A 9 2.00 0.07 6.60
C ARG A 9 1.41 1.20 5.76
N ILE A 10 0.18 1.60 6.08
CA ILE A 10 -0.47 2.78 5.48
C ILE A 10 0.27 4.02 5.98
N ALA A 11 1.19 4.55 5.19
CA ALA A 11 1.73 5.89 5.44
C ALA A 11 0.70 6.94 4.97
N PRO A 12 0.27 7.87 5.84
CA PRO A 12 -0.58 8.98 5.41
C PRO A 12 0.08 9.82 4.30
N PRO A 13 -0.67 10.43 3.36
CA PRO A 13 -0.11 11.20 2.26
C PRO A 13 0.89 12.29 2.69
N GLU A 14 0.62 12.95 3.81
CA GLU A 14 1.50 13.96 4.41
C GLU A 14 2.83 13.36 4.90
N ILE A 15 2.81 12.11 5.38
CA ILE A 15 4.02 11.38 5.76
C ILE A 15 4.79 10.98 4.50
N VAL A 16 4.11 10.52 3.45
CA VAL A 16 4.74 10.21 2.16
C VAL A 16 5.43 11.45 1.58
N ALA A 17 4.75 12.60 1.58
CA ALA A 17 5.32 13.87 1.13
C ALA A 17 6.52 14.30 2.00
N SER A 18 6.45 14.09 3.32
CA SER A 18 7.57 14.38 4.22
C SER A 18 8.77 13.47 3.94
N ILE A 19 8.54 12.18 3.68
CA ILE A 19 9.58 11.23 3.29
C ILE A 19 10.22 11.66 1.97
N ALA A 20 9.42 12.01 0.96
CA ALA A 20 9.92 12.49 -0.32
C ALA A 20 10.80 13.73 -0.16
N ALA A 21 10.37 14.72 0.62
CA ALA A 21 11.16 15.91 0.90
C ALA A 21 12.50 15.60 1.60
N VAL A 22 12.52 14.64 2.52
CA VAL A 22 13.77 14.19 3.17
C VAL A 22 14.68 13.48 2.17
N VAL A 23 14.13 12.61 1.32
CA VAL A 23 14.92 11.93 0.28
C VAL A 23 15.53 12.95 -0.68
N ASP A 24 14.73 13.90 -1.17
CA ASP A 24 15.18 14.95 -2.09
C ASP A 24 16.27 15.83 -1.47
N TYR A 25 16.11 16.19 -0.19
CA TYR A 25 17.09 17.02 0.52
C TYR A 25 18.47 16.34 0.63
N ASN A 26 18.51 15.03 0.87
CA ASN A 26 19.77 14.31 1.09
C ASN A 26 20.39 13.80 -0.22
N TRP A 27 19.64 13.76 -1.33
CA TRP A 27 20.00 12.99 -2.51
C TRP A 27 21.38 13.31 -3.06
N ASP A 28 21.63 14.57 -3.42
CA ASP A 28 22.86 14.96 -4.11
C ASP A 28 24.10 14.76 -3.23
N ALA A 29 23.99 15.05 -1.93
CA ALA A 29 25.10 14.92 -0.98
C ALA A 29 25.47 13.44 -0.75
N GLU A 30 24.47 12.59 -0.51
CA GLU A 30 24.68 11.17 -0.25
C GLU A 30 25.09 10.42 -1.53
N GLN A 31 24.64 10.88 -2.71
CA GLN A 31 25.09 10.35 -3.99
C GLN A 31 26.58 10.64 -4.20
N ALA A 32 27.03 11.86 -3.92
CA ALA A 32 28.42 12.27 -4.06
C ALA A 32 29.32 11.47 -3.12
N ASP A 33 28.97 11.38 -1.83
CA ASP A 33 29.74 10.59 -0.84
C ASP A 33 29.82 9.12 -1.26
N HIS A 34 28.70 8.52 -1.68
CA HIS A 34 28.68 7.14 -2.16
C HIS A 34 29.60 6.90 -3.37
N GLN A 35 29.71 7.87 -4.29
CA GLN A 35 30.58 7.78 -5.46
C GLN A 35 32.06 7.93 -5.10
N GLU A 36 32.39 8.78 -4.12
CA GLU A 36 33.74 8.99 -3.61
C GLU A 36 34.26 7.79 -2.80
N GLN A 37 33.37 7.01 -2.19
CA GLN A 37 33.74 5.79 -1.49
C GLN A 37 34.26 4.70 -2.42
N SER A 38 35.24 3.95 -1.92
CA SER A 38 35.76 2.77 -2.61
C SER A 38 34.65 1.72 -2.76
N PRO A 39 34.59 0.96 -3.87
CA PRO A 39 33.52 -0.02 -4.10
C PRO A 39 33.32 -1.07 -2.99
N GLN A 40 34.36 -1.30 -2.19
CA GLN A 40 34.37 -2.25 -1.07
C GLN A 40 33.59 -1.75 0.15
N ASP A 41 33.50 -0.42 0.30
CA ASP A 41 32.91 0.27 1.45
C ASP A 41 31.47 0.74 1.17
N ARG A 42 31.03 0.68 -0.09
CA ARG A 42 29.68 1.08 -0.53
C ARG A 42 28.53 0.22 0.01
N PRO A 43 28.66 -1.11 0.19
CA PRO A 43 27.52 -1.92 0.64
C PRO A 43 26.98 -1.45 2.00
N GLY A 44 25.70 -1.08 2.03
CA GLY A 44 25.05 -0.60 3.26
C GLY A 44 25.20 0.91 3.47
N HIS A 45 25.68 1.65 2.47
CA HIS A 45 25.66 3.10 2.48
C HIS A 45 24.22 3.62 2.55
N VAL A 46 24.02 4.77 3.20
CA VAL A 46 22.68 5.38 3.34
C VAL A 46 22.05 5.69 1.97
N PHE A 47 22.86 5.95 0.95
CA PHE A 47 22.39 6.18 -0.43
C PHE A 47 21.66 4.96 -1.03
N ASP A 48 22.02 3.73 -0.65
CA ASP A 48 21.29 2.52 -1.07
C ASP A 48 19.86 2.53 -0.53
N ALA A 49 19.71 2.93 0.74
CA ALA A 49 18.40 3.06 1.38
C ALA A 49 17.58 4.19 0.76
N LEU A 50 18.20 5.35 0.47
CA LEU A 50 17.54 6.45 -0.23
C LEU A 50 17.08 6.03 -1.63
N THR A 51 17.88 5.27 -2.37
CA THR A 51 17.53 4.73 -3.69
C THR A 51 16.33 3.79 -3.60
N ALA A 52 16.29 2.90 -2.60
CA ALA A 52 15.15 2.01 -2.38
C ALA A 52 13.87 2.78 -2.04
N ILE A 53 13.96 3.80 -1.18
CA ILE A 53 12.82 4.66 -0.83
C ILE A 53 12.35 5.45 -2.05
N ARG A 54 13.28 5.99 -2.86
CA ARG A 54 12.94 6.70 -4.09
C ARG A 54 12.22 5.80 -5.09
N GLY A 55 12.70 4.59 -5.31
CA GLY A 55 12.01 3.60 -6.14
C GLY A 55 10.60 3.26 -5.63
N TRP A 56 10.42 3.20 -4.30
CA TRP A 56 9.09 3.04 -3.70
C TRP A 56 8.17 4.25 -3.94
N LEU A 57 8.72 5.47 -3.92
CA LEU A 57 7.98 6.70 -4.25
C LEU A 57 7.63 6.78 -5.73
N ASP A 58 8.55 6.46 -6.64
CA ASP A 58 8.36 6.57 -8.08
C ASP A 58 7.42 5.48 -8.63
N ALA A 59 7.39 4.28 -8.02
CA ALA A 59 6.45 3.21 -8.39
C ALA A 59 4.97 3.63 -8.24
N VAL A 60 4.71 4.74 -7.54
CA VAL A 60 3.39 5.33 -7.34
C VAL A 60 2.92 6.10 -8.58
N ASP A 61 3.81 6.75 -9.30
CA ASP A 61 3.45 7.72 -10.35
C ASP A 61 2.83 7.05 -11.58
N ASP A 62 3.12 5.76 -11.80
CA ASP A 62 2.54 4.97 -12.90
C ASP A 62 1.26 4.21 -12.50
N LEU A 63 0.85 4.26 -11.23
CA LEU A 63 -0.29 3.51 -10.73
C LEU A 63 -1.59 4.32 -10.89
N THR A 64 -2.35 4.02 -11.92
CA THR A 64 -3.64 4.67 -12.18
C THR A 64 -4.78 3.90 -11.54
N GLN A 65 -5.57 4.55 -10.67
CA GLN A 65 -6.81 3.96 -10.17
C GLN A 65 -7.91 4.06 -11.22
N LEU A 66 -8.48 2.91 -11.62
CA LEU A 66 -9.43 2.79 -12.73
C LEU A 66 -10.89 2.83 -12.26
N HIS A 67 -11.20 2.06 -11.22
CA HIS A 67 -12.57 1.85 -10.78
C HIS A 67 -12.64 1.53 -9.28
N GLU A 68 -13.73 1.93 -8.64
CA GLU A 68 -14.02 1.70 -7.22
C GLU A 68 -15.46 1.19 -7.08
N THR A 69 -15.63 0.17 -6.22
CA THR A 69 -16.91 -0.30 -5.72
C THR A 69 -16.87 -0.29 -4.20
N ALA A 70 -17.80 0.42 -3.59
CA ALA A 70 -18.02 0.45 -2.15
C ALA A 70 -19.43 -0.07 -1.86
N SER A 71 -19.57 -0.97 -0.89
CA SER A 71 -20.87 -1.48 -0.46
C SER A 71 -20.91 -1.68 1.04
N THR A 72 -22.07 -1.40 1.63
CA THR A 72 -22.39 -1.70 3.02
C THR A 72 -23.45 -2.81 3.03
N ASP A 73 -23.26 -3.82 3.85
CA ASP A 73 -24.25 -4.89 4.01
C ASP A 73 -25.45 -4.37 4.84
N ALA A 74 -26.57 -5.09 4.80
CA ALA A 74 -27.72 -4.83 5.66
C ALA A 74 -27.32 -4.93 7.15
N ASP A 75 -26.35 -5.81 7.45
CA ASP A 75 -25.60 -5.77 8.70
C ASP A 75 -24.66 -4.56 8.68
N ARG A 76 -25.06 -3.49 9.37
CA ARG A 76 -24.44 -2.16 9.33
C ARG A 76 -22.96 -2.12 9.74
N HIS A 77 -22.44 -3.23 10.24
CA HIS A 77 -21.06 -3.40 10.69
C HIS A 77 -20.16 -4.13 9.68
N ARG A 78 -20.74 -4.61 8.57
CA ARG A 78 -19.98 -5.17 7.45
C ARG A 78 -20.00 -4.23 6.27
N TYR A 79 -18.82 -3.90 5.75
CA TYR A 79 -18.70 -3.16 4.51
C TYR A 79 -17.43 -3.51 3.77
N THR A 80 -17.49 -3.39 2.45
CA THR A 80 -16.46 -3.85 1.52
C THR A 80 -16.06 -2.74 0.56
N LEU A 81 -14.77 -2.64 0.30
CA LEU A 81 -14.19 -1.79 -0.73
C LEU A 81 -13.44 -2.67 -1.72
N THR A 82 -13.73 -2.50 -3.01
CA THR A 82 -12.91 -3.05 -4.09
C THR A 82 -12.44 -1.91 -4.99
N ARG A 83 -11.12 -1.79 -5.21
CA ARG A 83 -10.55 -0.83 -6.17
C ARG A 83 -9.68 -1.54 -7.18
N PHE A 84 -9.72 -1.07 -8.41
CA PHE A 84 -8.91 -1.57 -9.52
C PHE A 84 -7.86 -0.54 -9.88
N TYR A 85 -6.63 -1.00 -10.12
CA TYR A 85 -5.50 -0.16 -10.49
C TYR A 85 -4.82 -0.73 -11.72
N ARG A 86 -4.10 0.12 -12.46
CA ARG A 86 -3.28 -0.29 -13.59
C ARG A 86 -1.90 0.35 -13.50
N ARG A 87 -0.88 -0.43 -13.83
CA ARG A 87 0.50 0.00 -14.04
C ARG A 87 1.06 -0.77 -15.22
N GLY A 88 1.42 -0.08 -16.29
CA GLY A 88 1.82 -0.73 -17.55
C GLY A 88 0.76 -1.71 -18.07
N GLU A 89 1.17 -2.97 -18.25
CA GLU A 89 0.30 -4.08 -18.67
C GLU A 89 -0.45 -4.75 -17.51
N HIS A 90 0.00 -4.52 -16.27
CA HIS A 90 -0.57 -5.17 -15.10
C HIS A 90 -1.83 -4.46 -14.61
N THR A 91 -2.85 -5.28 -14.33
CA THR A 91 -4.07 -4.83 -13.65
C THR A 91 -4.10 -5.43 -12.26
N PHE A 92 -4.28 -4.58 -11.26
CA PHE A 92 -4.40 -4.97 -9.86
C PHE A 92 -5.84 -4.77 -9.39
N ARG A 93 -6.26 -5.61 -8.45
CA ARG A 93 -7.49 -5.42 -7.68
C ARG A 93 -7.12 -5.48 -6.21
N VAL A 94 -7.56 -4.49 -5.45
CA VAL A 94 -7.50 -4.51 -4.00
C VAL A 94 -8.90 -4.76 -3.46
N ARG A 95 -9.04 -5.77 -2.61
CA ARG A 95 -10.29 -6.12 -1.92
C ARG A 95 -10.08 -5.99 -0.43
N ILE A 96 -10.98 -5.25 0.21
CA ILE A 96 -10.96 -5.05 1.64
C ILE A 96 -12.36 -5.25 2.17
N GLU A 97 -12.49 -6.08 3.19
CA GLU A 97 -13.72 -6.30 3.93
C GLU A 97 -13.46 -6.01 5.40
N ARG A 98 -14.26 -5.12 5.95
CA ARG A 98 -14.34 -4.91 7.38
C ARG A 98 -15.63 -5.54 7.87
N ASP A 99 -15.49 -6.54 8.71
CA ASP A 99 -16.56 -7.26 9.37
C ASP A 99 -16.75 -6.76 10.81
N SER A 100 -17.80 -7.21 11.50
CA SER A 100 -17.96 -7.04 12.97
C SER A 100 -16.89 -7.78 13.78
N TYR A 101 -16.28 -8.80 13.18
CA TYR A 101 -15.24 -9.62 13.79
C TYR A 101 -13.92 -9.43 13.06
N LYS A 102 -12.90 -9.00 13.81
CA LYS A 102 -11.54 -8.79 13.32
C LYS A 102 -10.99 -9.97 12.54
N MET A 103 -11.19 -11.20 13.05
CA MET A 103 -10.74 -12.44 12.42
C MET A 103 -11.43 -12.78 11.08
N GLN A 104 -12.56 -12.13 10.77
CA GLN A 104 -13.27 -12.31 9.49
C GLN A 104 -12.96 -11.18 8.50
N SER A 105 -12.30 -10.11 8.96
CA SER A 105 -11.90 -9.00 8.12
C SER A 105 -10.63 -9.33 7.34
N PHE A 106 -10.51 -8.83 6.12
CA PHE A 106 -9.34 -9.05 5.27
C PHE A 106 -9.03 -7.84 4.41
N ALA A 107 -7.76 -7.71 4.00
CA ALA A 107 -7.31 -6.72 3.03
C ALA A 107 -6.23 -7.35 2.15
N VAL A 108 -6.48 -7.45 0.84
CA VAL A 108 -5.58 -8.13 -0.10
C VAL A 108 -5.47 -7.35 -1.41
N ALA A 109 -4.26 -7.30 -1.97
CA ALA A 109 -4.00 -6.91 -3.35
C ALA A 109 -3.70 -8.14 -4.20
N GLU A 110 -4.36 -8.21 -5.33
CA GLU A 110 -4.28 -9.27 -6.31
C GLU A 110 -3.86 -8.70 -7.66
N VAL A 111 -3.09 -9.45 -8.45
CA VAL A 111 -2.79 -9.12 -9.85
C VAL A 111 -3.55 -10.06 -10.77
N LEU A 112 -4.02 -9.52 -11.90
CA LEU A 112 -4.62 -10.31 -12.97
C LEU A 112 -3.50 -10.95 -13.81
N ASP A 113 -3.42 -12.27 -13.81
CA ASP A 113 -2.44 -13.02 -14.59
C ASP A 113 -2.88 -13.22 -16.06
N ALA A 114 -1.98 -13.81 -16.86
CA ALA A 114 -2.21 -14.08 -18.28
C ALA A 114 -3.39 -15.03 -18.55
N ASP A 115 -3.72 -15.90 -17.58
CA ASP A 115 -4.86 -16.81 -17.63
C ASP A 115 -6.18 -16.14 -17.20
N ARG A 116 -6.14 -14.82 -16.94
CA ARG A 116 -7.25 -14.00 -16.43
C ARG A 116 -7.74 -14.45 -15.05
N LYS A 117 -6.83 -14.94 -14.21
CA LYS A 117 -7.11 -15.25 -12.80
C LYS A 117 -6.47 -14.20 -11.89
N TRP A 118 -7.10 -14.00 -10.75
CA TRP A 118 -6.57 -13.12 -9.71
C TRP A 118 -5.65 -13.91 -8.80
N SER A 119 -4.40 -13.49 -8.72
CA SER A 119 -3.39 -14.09 -7.85
C SER A 119 -3.03 -13.12 -6.72
N ASN A 120 -3.06 -13.59 -5.46
CA ASN A 120 -2.66 -12.77 -4.31
C ASN A 120 -1.19 -12.35 -4.45
N VAL A 121 -0.93 -11.06 -4.29
CA VAL A 121 0.44 -10.50 -4.29
C VAL A 121 0.84 -10.15 -2.86
N VAL A 122 0.00 -9.40 -2.17
CA VAL A 122 0.24 -8.94 -0.81
C VAL A 122 -1.07 -8.79 -0.04
N GLY A 123 -1.02 -8.93 1.28
CA GLY A 123 -2.17 -8.73 2.16
C GLY A 123 -1.77 -7.99 3.42
N ASN A 124 -2.74 -7.35 4.07
CA ASN A 124 -2.55 -6.69 5.35
C ASN A 124 -3.46 -7.33 6.40
N ASP A 125 -2.83 -7.91 7.43
CA ASP A 125 -3.56 -8.53 8.54
C ASP A 125 -4.51 -7.53 9.19
N SER A 126 -5.73 -7.98 9.52
CA SER A 126 -6.72 -7.14 10.18
C SER A 126 -6.25 -6.62 11.54
N SER A 127 -5.26 -7.29 12.17
CA SER A 127 -4.54 -6.79 13.33
C SER A 127 -4.03 -5.37 13.21
N ASN A 128 -3.67 -4.95 12.00
CA ASN A 128 -2.95 -3.70 11.78
C ASN A 128 -3.87 -2.50 11.54
N TRP A 129 -5.14 -2.74 11.18
CA TRP A 129 -6.04 -1.67 10.73
C TRP A 129 -7.46 -1.75 11.30
N TYR A 130 -7.88 -2.90 11.83
CA TYR A 130 -9.26 -3.09 12.29
C TYR A 130 -9.67 -2.10 13.38
N ASP A 131 -8.82 -1.95 14.41
CA ASP A 131 -9.10 -1.12 15.58
C ASP A 131 -9.01 0.38 15.27
N SER A 132 -8.33 0.78 14.19
CA SER A 132 -8.25 2.18 13.74
C SER A 132 -9.39 2.58 12.80
N THR A 133 -10.14 1.62 12.28
CA THR A 133 -11.21 1.85 11.31
C THR A 133 -12.55 1.99 12.02
N SER A 134 -13.41 2.94 11.63
CA SER A 134 -14.76 3.09 12.21
C SER A 134 -15.68 1.90 11.87
N PRO A 135 -16.40 1.29 12.84
CA PRO A 135 -17.33 0.17 12.61
C PRO A 135 -18.49 0.49 11.66
N TRP A 136 -18.59 1.74 11.20
CA TRP A 136 -19.57 2.19 10.22
C TRP A 136 -18.85 2.70 8.98
N GLY A 137 -19.20 2.18 7.79
CA GLY A 137 -18.51 2.52 6.55
C GLY A 137 -18.50 4.02 6.24
N GLU A 138 -19.67 4.67 6.25
CA GLU A 138 -19.85 6.08 5.88
C GLU A 138 -19.62 7.07 7.03
N ARG A 139 -19.59 6.60 8.28
CA ARG A 139 -19.58 7.48 9.46
C ARG A 139 -18.31 7.29 10.26
N GLY A 140 -17.70 8.39 10.66
CA GLY A 140 -16.73 8.37 11.75
C GLY A 140 -17.40 8.01 13.08
N THR A 141 -16.60 7.57 14.04
CA THR A 141 -16.99 7.49 15.46
C THR A 141 -16.08 8.41 16.27
N GLY A 142 -16.36 8.63 17.56
CA GLY A 142 -15.69 9.65 18.41
C GLY A 142 -14.16 9.60 18.53
N GLY A 143 -13.47 8.69 17.81
CA GLY A 143 -12.02 8.67 17.62
C GLY A 143 -11.57 8.05 16.28
N HIS A 144 -12.48 7.84 15.32
CA HIS A 144 -12.19 7.16 14.06
C HIS A 144 -12.76 7.95 12.87
N GLU A 145 -11.98 8.06 11.80
CA GLU A 145 -12.46 8.56 10.52
C GLU A 145 -13.52 7.61 9.92
N PRO A 146 -14.30 8.05 8.90
CA PRO A 146 -15.20 7.18 8.18
C PRO A 146 -14.49 5.93 7.65
N GLY A 147 -15.10 4.75 7.86
CA GLY A 147 -14.48 3.48 7.52
C GLY A 147 -13.99 3.39 6.07
N PHE A 148 -14.78 3.89 5.11
CA PHE A 148 -14.36 3.91 3.70
C PHE A 148 -13.17 4.82 3.42
N THR A 149 -12.96 5.89 4.19
CA THR A 149 -11.75 6.71 4.07
C THR A 149 -10.52 5.90 4.45
N THR A 150 -10.58 5.15 5.56
CA THR A 150 -9.49 4.26 5.97
C THR A 150 -9.25 3.16 4.94
N LEU A 151 -10.33 2.53 4.45
CA LEU A 151 -10.19 1.46 3.46
C LEU A 151 -9.60 1.98 2.14
N ARG A 152 -9.92 3.21 1.70
CA ARG A 152 -9.31 3.79 0.50
C ARG A 152 -7.81 4.00 0.68
N ARG A 153 -7.37 4.52 1.83
CA ARG A 153 -5.94 4.67 2.14
C ARG A 153 -5.23 3.32 2.22
N LEU A 154 -5.87 2.33 2.85
CA LEU A 154 -5.35 0.96 2.89
C LEU A 154 -5.25 0.36 1.49
N SER A 155 -6.23 0.62 0.64
CA SER A 155 -6.25 0.17 -0.74
C SER A 155 -5.11 0.77 -1.55
N ASP A 156 -4.87 2.07 -1.42
CA ASP A 156 -3.77 2.75 -2.11
C ASP A 156 -2.41 2.24 -1.63
N ALA A 157 -2.24 1.99 -0.32
CA ALA A 157 -1.00 1.44 0.21
C ALA A 157 -0.74 0.01 -0.31
N LEU A 158 -1.75 -0.85 -0.30
CA LEU A 158 -1.65 -2.22 -0.80
C LEU A 158 -1.38 -2.28 -2.30
N ALA A 159 -2.00 -1.40 -3.09
CA ALA A 159 -1.78 -1.34 -4.52
C ALA A 159 -0.33 -0.89 -4.85
N ARG A 160 0.23 0.06 -4.10
CA ARG A 160 1.64 0.47 -4.23
C ARG A 160 2.59 -0.67 -3.92
N GLU A 161 2.35 -1.38 -2.82
CA GLU A 161 3.21 -2.52 -2.45
C GLU A 161 3.13 -3.65 -3.48
N ALA A 162 1.94 -3.94 -4.00
CA ALA A 162 1.78 -4.89 -5.09
C ALA A 162 2.53 -4.47 -6.36
N ALA A 163 2.54 -3.17 -6.69
CA ALA A 163 3.28 -2.63 -7.82
C ALA A 163 4.81 -2.71 -7.63
N VAL A 164 5.32 -2.64 -6.41
CA VAL A 164 6.76 -2.88 -6.15
C VAL A 164 7.13 -4.35 -6.36
N ILE A 165 6.25 -5.27 -5.96
CA ILE A 165 6.48 -6.73 -6.08
C ILE A 165 6.32 -7.22 -7.52
N VAL A 166 5.37 -6.66 -8.27
CA VAL A 166 5.12 -6.98 -9.68
C VAL A 166 5.69 -5.84 -10.54
N PRO A 167 6.96 -5.96 -10.98
CA PRO A 167 7.59 -4.92 -11.80
C PRO A 167 6.86 -4.78 -13.15
N ALA A 168 6.91 -3.56 -13.69
CA ALA A 168 6.27 -3.19 -14.96
C ALA A 168 6.90 -3.86 -16.19
#